data_AF-A0A8T7GK37-F1
#
_entry.id   AF-A0A8T7GK37-F1
#
_cell.length_a   1.000
_cell.length_b   1.000
_cell.length_c   1.000
_cell.angle_alpha   90.00
_cell.angle_beta   90.00
_cell.angle_gamma   90.00
#
_symmetry.space_group_name_H-M   'P 1'
#
loop_
_entity.id
_entity.type
_entity.pdbx_description
1 polymer ?
#
loop_
_entity_poly.entity_id
_entity_poly.type
_entity_poly.pdbx_seq_one_letter_code
_entity_poly.pdbx_strand_id
1 'polypeptide(L)'
;MNIFSDYWATFPNHKIFSSFNKLTSEEMWVLFLLFNPTKANPLLSMLDRKDKEKEIIATLKIDKKRINELSKLEDEYSEKILVSRAKKELAFYYKQLEERRKYIESVPYNSGNAEHKDKMIKGTKAIWDEFEKIKLIVEKEESLESQTRGNRVESAAEKKLI
;
A
#
# COMPACT_ATOMS: atom_id res chain seq x y z
N MET A 1 -11.38 -4.96 16.79
CA MET A 1 -11.97 -4.27 15.63
C MET A 1 -13.36 -4.86 15.41
N ASN A 2 -14.39 -4.02 15.25
CA ASN A 2 -15.75 -4.50 15.02
C ASN A 2 -16.05 -4.47 13.51
N ILE A 3 -16.01 -5.63 12.85
CA ILE A 3 -16.27 -5.76 11.40
C ILE A 3 -17.74 -5.52 11.01
N PHE A 4 -18.64 -5.37 11.98
CA PHE A 4 -20.02 -4.94 11.78
C PHE A 4 -20.20 -3.42 11.88
N SER A 5 -19.15 -2.70 12.26
CA SER A 5 -19.19 -1.23 12.25
C SER A 5 -18.95 -0.69 10.84
N ASP A 6 -19.29 0.58 10.61
CA ASP A 6 -18.99 1.24 9.35
C ASP A 6 -17.46 1.20 9.08
N TYR A 7 -17.07 0.55 7.99
CA TYR A 7 -15.70 0.46 7.52
C TYR A 7 -15.09 1.85 7.40
N TRP A 8 -15.88 2.79 6.87
CA TRP A 8 -15.38 4.12 6.60
C TRP A 8 -15.25 5.00 7.84
N ALA A 9 -15.96 4.69 8.91
CA ALA A 9 -15.72 5.27 10.22
C ALA A 9 -14.43 4.70 10.85
N THR A 10 -14.11 3.44 10.55
CA THR A 10 -12.89 2.77 11.05
C THR A 10 -11.63 3.21 10.29
N PHE A 11 -11.75 3.40 8.96
CA PHE A 11 -10.65 3.81 8.08
C PHE A 11 -11.04 5.06 7.25
N PRO A 12 -11.20 6.23 7.89
CA PRO A 12 -11.67 7.44 7.22
C PRO A 12 -10.74 7.88 6.07
N ASN A 13 -9.44 7.64 6.20
CA ASN A 13 -8.45 7.99 5.19
C ASN A 13 -8.60 7.18 3.89
N HIS A 14 -9.32 6.05 3.90
CA HIS A 14 -9.55 5.26 2.69
C HIS A 14 -10.62 5.89 1.78
N LYS A 15 -11.46 6.80 2.29
CA LYS A 15 -12.46 7.55 1.47
C LYS A 15 -11.83 8.46 0.42
N ILE A 16 -10.53 8.75 0.56
CA ILE A 16 -9.78 9.60 -0.38
C ILE A 16 -9.65 8.91 -1.75
N PHE A 17 -9.75 7.58 -1.79
CA PHE A 17 -9.66 6.79 -3.02
C PHE A 17 -11.05 6.63 -3.67
N SER A 18 -11.35 7.55 -4.60
CA SER A 18 -12.67 7.67 -5.24
C SER A 18 -13.21 6.42 -5.93
N SER A 19 -12.34 5.50 -6.34
CA SER A 19 -12.71 4.24 -6.98
C SER A 19 -13.47 3.29 -6.04
N PHE A 20 -13.29 3.41 -4.72
CA PHE A 20 -14.01 2.59 -3.74
C PHE A 20 -15.24 3.27 -3.15
N ASN A 21 -15.49 4.55 -3.45
CA ASN A 21 -16.62 5.30 -2.90
C ASN A 21 -18.00 4.78 -3.35
N LYS A 22 -18.03 3.92 -4.37
CA LYS A 22 -19.24 3.23 -4.84
C LYS A 22 -19.53 1.93 -4.07
N LEU A 23 -18.57 1.44 -3.29
CA LEU A 23 -18.72 0.21 -2.50
C LEU A 23 -19.38 0.53 -1.16
N THR A 24 -20.20 -0.40 -0.68
CA THR A 24 -20.76 -0.31 0.66
C THR A 24 -19.68 -0.57 1.71
N SER A 25 -19.97 -0.20 2.96
CA SER A 25 -19.10 -0.53 4.10
C SER A 25 -18.80 -2.04 4.19
N GLU A 26 -19.82 -2.87 3.99
CA GLU A 26 -19.69 -4.33 4.04
C GLU A 26 -18.75 -4.85 2.94
N GLU A 27 -18.87 -4.32 1.73
CA GLU A 27 -18.01 -4.69 0.59
C GLU A 27 -16.55 -4.28 0.81
N MET A 28 -16.32 -3.14 1.48
CA MET A 28 -14.97 -2.75 1.89
C MET A 28 -14.40 -3.67 2.97
N TRP A 29 -15.23 -4.12 3.91
CA TRP A 29 -14.81 -5.15 4.87
C TRP A 29 -14.42 -6.45 4.17
N VAL A 30 -15.14 -6.87 3.13
CA VAL A 30 -14.76 -8.06 2.33
C VAL A 30 -13.36 -7.89 1.74
N LEU A 31 -13.09 -6.77 1.06
CA LEU A 31 -11.76 -6.49 0.48
C LEU A 31 -10.67 -6.49 1.56
N PHE A 32 -10.95 -5.89 2.72
CA PHE A 32 -10.03 -5.87 3.84
C PHE A 32 -9.74 -7.27 4.39
N LEU A 33 -10.78 -8.07 4.64
CA LEU A 33 -10.64 -9.40 5.21
C LEU A 33 -9.95 -10.38 4.25
N LEU A 34 -10.18 -10.24 2.95
CA LEU A 34 -9.51 -11.05 1.93
C LEU A 34 -8.03 -10.70 1.80
N PHE A 35 -7.72 -9.41 1.64
CA PHE A 35 -6.43 -8.99 1.06
C PHE A 35 -5.53 -8.21 2.01
N ASN A 36 -6.06 -7.61 3.08
CA ASN A 36 -5.24 -6.75 3.94
C ASN A 36 -4.32 -7.60 4.84
N PRO A 37 -2.98 -7.47 4.74
CA PRO A 37 -2.03 -8.32 5.46
C PRO A 37 -1.71 -7.80 6.88
N THR A 38 -2.50 -6.86 7.41
CA THR A 38 -2.25 -6.27 8.73
C THR A 38 -2.81 -7.14 9.86
N LYS A 39 -2.22 -7.04 11.07
CA LYS A 39 -2.73 -7.71 12.28
C LYS A 39 -4.16 -7.29 12.66
N ALA A 40 -4.65 -6.17 12.11
CA ALA A 40 -6.02 -5.74 12.29
C ALA A 40 -7.02 -6.62 11.52
N ASN A 41 -6.57 -7.34 10.50
CA ASN A 41 -7.36 -8.35 9.81
C ASN A 41 -7.45 -9.62 10.67
N PRO A 42 -8.63 -9.97 11.24
CA PRO A 42 -8.79 -11.16 12.07
C PRO A 42 -8.57 -12.46 11.28
N LEU A 43 -8.70 -12.43 9.95
CA LEU A 43 -8.50 -13.61 9.10
C LEU A 43 -7.07 -13.74 8.59
N LEU A 44 -6.13 -12.90 9.06
CA LEU A 44 -4.75 -12.90 8.59
C LEU A 44 -4.07 -14.28 8.73
N SER A 45 -4.35 -15.01 9.81
CA SER A 45 -3.77 -16.33 10.07
C SER A 45 -4.34 -17.45 9.21
N MET A 46 -5.46 -17.22 8.51
CA MET A 46 -6.03 -18.20 7.58
C MET A 46 -5.24 -18.17 6.27
N LEU A 47 -4.50 -19.25 6.00
CA LEU A 47 -3.65 -19.34 4.81
C LEU A 47 -4.45 -19.68 3.54
N ASP A 48 -5.54 -20.44 3.65
CA ASP A 48 -6.38 -20.78 2.50
C ASP A 48 -7.42 -19.69 2.22
N ARG A 49 -7.43 -19.20 0.97
CA ARG A 49 -8.42 -18.25 0.45
C ARG A 49 -9.84 -18.81 0.56
N LYS A 50 -10.05 -20.10 0.32
CA LYS A 50 -11.40 -20.70 0.39
C LYS A 50 -11.98 -20.66 1.79
N ASP A 51 -11.16 -20.83 2.81
CA ASP A 51 -11.62 -20.80 4.20
C ASP A 51 -11.89 -19.36 4.66
N LYS A 52 -11.07 -18.39 4.21
CA LYS A 52 -11.39 -16.96 4.37
C LYS A 52 -12.75 -16.61 3.75
N GLU A 53 -12.99 -17.03 2.51
CA GLU A 53 -14.26 -16.76 1.82
C GLU A 53 -15.45 -17.36 2.56
N LYS A 54 -15.34 -18.60 3.07
CA LYS A 54 -16.41 -19.22 3.88
C LYS A 54 -16.71 -18.40 5.14
N GLU A 55 -15.66 -17.97 5.85
CA GLU A 55 -15.82 -17.17 7.07
C GLU A 55 -16.46 -15.81 6.78
N ILE A 56 -16.08 -15.16 5.68
CA ILE A 56 -16.66 -13.89 5.24
C ILE A 56 -18.14 -14.07 4.90
N ILE A 57 -18.51 -15.13 4.16
CA ILE A 57 -19.92 -15.44 3.85
C ILE A 57 -20.70 -15.67 5.15
N ALA A 58 -20.14 -16.45 6.08
CA ALA A 58 -20.78 -16.75 7.35
C ALA A 58 -20.99 -15.49 8.21
N THR A 59 -20.03 -14.57 8.18
CA THR A 59 -19.98 -13.40 9.06
C THR A 59 -20.74 -12.21 8.51
N LEU A 60 -20.45 -11.82 7.26
CA LEU A 60 -21.04 -10.64 6.61
C LEU A 60 -22.33 -10.96 5.85
N LYS A 61 -22.70 -12.24 5.70
CA LYS A 61 -23.88 -12.69 4.96
C LYS A 61 -23.89 -12.28 3.48
N ILE A 62 -22.72 -11.93 2.94
CA ILE A 62 -22.55 -11.60 1.53
C ILE A 62 -22.50 -12.88 0.69
N ASP A 63 -23.03 -12.83 -0.53
CA ASP A 63 -23.04 -14.00 -1.41
C ASP A 63 -21.69 -14.24 -2.11
N LYS A 64 -21.45 -15.50 -2.48
CA LYS A 64 -20.19 -15.91 -3.13
C LYS A 64 -19.96 -15.23 -4.48
N LYS A 65 -21.01 -14.94 -5.25
CA LYS A 65 -20.87 -14.27 -6.55
C LYS A 65 -20.35 -12.85 -6.32
N ARG A 66 -20.86 -12.15 -5.31
CA ARG A 66 -20.39 -10.80 -4.97
C ARG A 66 -18.94 -10.81 -4.47
N ILE A 67 -18.54 -11.79 -3.66
CA ILE A 67 -17.12 -11.97 -3.28
C ILE A 67 -16.22 -12.14 -4.51
N ASN A 68 -16.65 -12.93 -5.50
CA ASN A 68 -15.89 -13.11 -6.74
C ASN A 68 -15.79 -11.82 -7.55
N GLU A 69 -16.83 -10.98 -7.55
CA GLU A 69 -16.80 -9.67 -8.20
C GLU A 69 -15.83 -8.72 -7.50
N LEU A 70 -15.91 -8.61 -6.18
CA LEU A 70 -15.01 -7.78 -5.36
C LEU A 70 -13.56 -8.25 -5.46
N SER A 71 -13.34 -9.56 -5.57
CA SER A 71 -12.00 -10.13 -5.77
C SER A 71 -11.28 -9.61 -7.02
N LYS A 72 -12.01 -9.11 -8.02
CA LYS A 72 -11.40 -8.49 -9.21
C LYS A 72 -10.77 -7.12 -8.91
N LEU A 73 -11.03 -6.56 -7.73
CA LEU A 73 -10.46 -5.30 -7.26
C LEU A 73 -9.18 -5.52 -6.42
N GLU A 74 -8.67 -6.75 -6.33
CA GLU A 74 -7.49 -7.09 -5.52
C GLU A 74 -6.27 -6.23 -5.86
N ASP A 75 -5.96 -6.10 -7.15
CA ASP A 75 -4.83 -5.28 -7.62
C ASP A 75 -5.04 -3.81 -7.28
N GLU A 76 -6.22 -3.27 -7.58
CA GLU A 76 -6.55 -1.87 -7.30
C GLU A 76 -6.54 -1.58 -5.79
N TYR A 77 -7.05 -2.50 -4.96
CA TYR A 77 -7.04 -2.40 -3.51
C TYR A 77 -5.60 -2.44 -2.98
N SER A 78 -4.77 -3.35 -3.51
CA SER A 78 -3.36 -3.44 -3.15
C SER A 78 -2.63 -2.14 -3.48
N GLU A 79 -2.76 -1.66 -4.71
CA GLU A 79 -2.13 -0.43 -5.16
C GLU A 79 -2.62 0.78 -4.40
N LYS A 80 -3.92 0.95 -4.19
CA LYS A 80 -4.47 2.19 -3.63
C LYS A 80 -4.51 2.19 -2.11
N ILE A 81 -4.85 1.08 -1.47
CA ILE A 81 -5.02 0.99 -0.01
C ILE A 81 -3.77 0.46 0.69
N LEU A 82 -3.12 -0.58 0.15
CA LEU A 82 -2.01 -1.24 0.86
C LEU A 82 -0.65 -0.55 0.62
N VAL A 83 -0.48 0.15 -0.50
CA VAL A 83 0.73 0.94 -0.75
C VAL A 83 0.60 2.34 -0.16
N SER A 84 1.49 2.69 0.76
CA SER A 84 1.54 4.02 1.37
C SER A 84 1.73 5.11 0.32
N ARG A 85 1.27 6.32 0.64
CA ARG A 85 1.46 7.49 -0.24
C ARG A 85 2.94 7.72 -0.53
N ALA A 86 3.80 7.60 0.48
CA ALA A 86 5.24 7.75 0.33
C ALA A 86 5.83 6.72 -0.65
N LYS A 87 5.40 5.45 -0.59
CA LYS A 87 5.81 4.41 -1.55
C LYS A 87 5.39 4.71 -2.99
N LYS A 88 4.19 5.27 -3.19
CA LYS A 88 3.72 5.71 -4.52
C LYS A 88 4.53 6.88 -5.06
N GLU A 89 4.76 7.90 -4.23
CA GLU A 89 5.57 9.05 -4.61
C GLU A 89 7.01 8.64 -4.91
N LEU A 90 7.59 7.71 -4.13
CA LEU A 90 8.91 7.14 -4.39
C LEU A 90 8.99 6.47 -5.77
N ALA A 91 8.01 5.63 -6.10
CA ALA A 91 7.94 4.96 -7.40
C ALA A 91 7.79 5.96 -8.57
N PHE A 92 7.01 7.03 -8.37
CA PHE A 92 6.90 8.12 -9.34
C PHE A 92 8.25 8.78 -9.60
N TYR A 93 8.96 9.21 -8.56
CA TYR A 93 10.27 9.87 -8.72
C TYR A 93 11.32 8.94 -9.32
N TYR A 94 11.32 7.65 -8.95
CA TYR A 94 12.18 6.65 -9.58
C TYR A 94 11.94 6.57 -11.10
N LYS A 95 10.67 6.48 -11.52
CA LYS A 95 10.30 6.45 -12.94
C LYS A 95 10.75 7.71 -13.67
N GLN A 96 10.57 8.89 -13.06
CA GLN A 96 11.03 10.15 -13.64
C GLN A 96 12.55 10.21 -13.80
N LEU A 97 13.32 9.67 -12.84
CA LEU A 97 14.78 9.55 -12.94
C LEU A 97 15.20 8.61 -14.08
N GLU A 98 14.52 7.46 -14.23
CA GLU A 98 14.79 6.53 -15.34
C GLU A 98 14.48 7.14 -16.71
N GLU A 99 13.31 7.76 -16.86
CA GLU A 99 12.89 8.41 -18.12
C GLU A 99 13.88 9.53 -18.49
N ARG A 100 14.27 10.35 -17.52
CA ARG A 100 15.23 11.44 -17.73
C ARG A 100 16.61 10.91 -18.08
N ARG A 101 17.08 9.83 -17.43
CA ARG A 101 18.36 9.18 -17.76
C ARG A 101 18.35 8.68 -19.20
N LYS A 102 17.32 7.92 -19.59
CA LYS A 102 17.16 7.42 -20.97
C LYS A 102 17.15 8.57 -21.99
N TYR A 103 16.45 9.66 -21.67
CA TYR A 103 16.45 10.85 -22.52
C TYR A 103 17.83 11.49 -22.64
N ILE A 104 18.53 11.75 -21.53
CA ILE A 104 19.88 12.35 -21.53
C ILE A 104 20.88 11.47 -22.30
N GLU A 105 20.79 10.15 -22.15
CA GLU A 105 21.60 9.18 -22.90
C GLU A 105 21.31 9.24 -24.40
N SER A 106 20.03 9.42 -24.79
CA SER A 106 19.62 9.51 -26.20
C SER A 106 20.04 10.81 -26.90
N VAL A 107 20.22 11.91 -26.15
CA VAL A 107 20.58 13.21 -26.72
C VAL A 107 22.09 13.26 -27.01
N PRO A 108 22.52 13.47 -28.28
CA PRO A 108 23.93 13.59 -28.61
C PRO A 108 24.51 14.90 -28.06
N TYR A 109 25.77 14.86 -27.61
CA TYR A 109 26.46 16.05 -27.11
C TYR A 109 27.15 16.77 -28.28
N ASN A 110 26.53 17.84 -28.77
CA ASN A 110 27.06 18.66 -29.87
C ASN A 110 26.69 20.14 -29.65
N SER A 111 27.20 21.04 -30.50
CA SER A 111 26.99 22.49 -30.36
C SER A 111 25.53 22.92 -30.31
N GLY A 112 24.60 22.16 -30.90
CA GLY A 112 23.16 22.46 -30.85
C GLY A 112 22.45 21.98 -29.59
N ASN A 113 22.98 20.97 -28.90
CA ASN A 113 22.29 20.28 -27.80
C ASN A 113 23.04 20.29 -26.46
N ALA A 114 24.30 20.74 -26.44
CA ALA A 114 25.16 20.70 -25.25
C ALA A 114 24.56 21.44 -24.06
N GLU A 115 24.11 22.69 -24.24
CA GLU A 115 23.52 23.50 -23.15
C GLU A 115 22.24 22.86 -22.58
N HIS A 116 21.39 22.31 -23.47
CA HIS A 116 20.17 21.62 -23.05
C HIS A 116 20.50 20.37 -22.25
N LYS A 117 21.47 19.57 -22.71
CA LYS A 117 21.92 18.36 -22.02
C LYS A 117 22.53 18.69 -20.65
N ASP A 118 23.35 19.72 -20.55
CA ASP A 118 23.94 20.19 -19.29
C ASP A 118 22.88 20.70 -18.31
N LYS A 119 21.92 21.48 -18.80
CA LYS A 119 20.79 21.97 -17.99
C LYS A 119 19.95 20.79 -17.47
N MET A 120 19.73 19.78 -18.29
CA MET A 120 19.00 18.58 -17.89
C MET A 120 19.75 17.81 -16.81
N ILE A 121 21.07 17.61 -16.96
CA ILE A 121 21.92 16.95 -15.96
C ILE A 121 21.90 17.72 -14.63
N LYS A 122 22.13 19.04 -14.66
CA LYS A 122 22.10 19.89 -13.45
C LYS A 122 20.74 19.86 -12.76
N GLY A 123 19.65 19.90 -13.54
CA GLY A 123 18.28 19.85 -13.02
C GLY A 123 17.88 18.50 -12.42
N THR A 124 18.59 17.40 -12.75
CA THR A 124 18.31 16.07 -12.19
C THR A 124 18.55 16.03 -10.68
N LYS A 125 19.46 16.86 -10.15
CA LYS A 125 19.75 16.90 -8.71
C LYS A 125 18.50 17.14 -7.86
N ALA A 126 17.63 18.07 -8.25
CA ALA A 126 16.42 18.37 -7.50
C ALA A 126 15.46 17.17 -7.42
N ILE A 127 15.42 16.33 -8.45
CA ILE A 127 14.61 15.11 -8.50
C ILE A 127 15.22 14.04 -7.58
N TRP A 128 16.55 13.91 -7.58
CA TRP A 128 17.27 13.03 -6.64
C TRP A 128 17.08 13.45 -5.18
N ASP A 129 17.23 14.75 -4.88
CA ASP A 129 17.07 15.28 -3.52
C ASP A 129 15.67 14.97 -2.97
N GLU A 130 14.64 15.06 -3.81
CA GLU A 130 13.26 14.74 -3.41
C GLU A 130 13.02 13.22 -3.30
N PHE A 131 13.58 12.44 -4.23
CA PHE A 131 13.58 10.97 -4.15
C PHE A 131 14.20 10.47 -2.83
N GLU A 132 15.36 11.00 -2.44
CA GLU A 132 16.05 10.62 -1.21
C GLU A 132 15.24 10.97 0.04
N LYS A 133 14.61 12.15 0.09
CA LYS A 133 13.73 12.52 1.20
C LYS A 133 12.56 11.55 1.35
N ILE A 134 11.89 11.23 0.24
CA ILE A 134 10.73 10.32 0.27
C ILE A 134 11.18 8.91 0.62
N LYS A 135 12.37 8.48 0.15
CA LYS A 135 12.96 7.19 0.51
C LYS A 135 13.14 7.06 2.03
N LEU A 136 13.68 8.10 2.67
CA LEU A 136 13.81 8.13 4.14
C LEU A 136 12.47 8.04 4.86
N ILE A 137 11.41 8.66 4.30
CA ILE A 137 10.05 8.53 4.84
C ILE A 137 9.55 7.09 4.73
N VAL A 138 9.74 6.44 3.57
CA VAL A 138 9.36 5.03 3.36
C VAL A 138 10.13 4.10 4.31
N GLU A 139 11.44 4.28 4.43
CA GLU A 139 12.28 3.49 5.35
C GLU A 139 11.83 3.66 6.80
N LYS A 140 11.42 4.89 7.18
CA LYS A 140 10.84 5.16 8.49
C LYS A 140 9.49 4.46 8.69
N GLU A 141 8.59 4.50 7.71
CA GLU A 141 7.32 3.77 7.74
C GLU A 141 7.55 2.26 7.94
N GLU A 142 8.49 1.66 7.21
CA GLU A 142 8.83 0.24 7.31
C GLU A 142 9.51 -0.12 8.65
N SER A 143 10.34 0.78 9.18
CA SER A 143 10.95 0.61 10.51
C SER A 143 9.91 0.61 11.64
N LEU A 144 8.86 1.45 11.53
CA LEU A 144 7.77 1.49 12.49
C LEU A 144 6.89 0.24 12.38
N GLU A 145 6.63 -0.25 11.16
CA GLU A 145 5.93 -1.51 10.93
C GLU A 145 6.70 -2.71 11.52
N SER A 146 8.03 -2.73 11.39
CA SER A 146 8.89 -3.80 11.92
C SER A 146 9.07 -3.72 13.44
N GLN A 147 9.18 -2.55 14.04
CA GLN A 147 9.22 -2.39 15.51
C GLN A 147 7.88 -2.80 16.16
N THR A 148 6.75 -2.51 15.51
CA THR A 148 5.42 -2.99 15.96
C THR A 148 5.26 -4.52 15.81
N ARG A 149 6.09 -5.16 14.96
CA ARG A 149 6.21 -6.62 14.89
C ARG A 149 7.17 -7.18 15.96
N GLY A 150 8.23 -6.45 16.31
CA GLY A 150 9.23 -6.79 17.33
C GLY A 150 8.78 -6.62 18.78
N ASN A 151 7.82 -5.75 19.08
CA ASN A 151 7.19 -5.65 20.42
C ASN A 151 6.24 -6.82 20.74
N ARG A 152 6.35 -7.92 20.00
CA ARG A 152 5.84 -9.24 20.37
C ARG A 152 6.83 -9.92 21.35
N VAL A 153 7.43 -9.15 22.25
CA VAL A 153 8.18 -9.67 23.40
C VAL A 153 7.20 -9.75 24.56
N GLU A 154 6.72 -10.97 24.80
CA GLU A 154 6.48 -11.52 26.13
C GLU A 154 5.66 -10.65 27.11
N SER A 155 4.39 -10.42 26.80
CA SER A 155 3.44 -10.02 27.84
C SER A 155 3.11 -11.23 28.73
N ALA A 156 3.97 -11.47 29.72
CA ALA A 156 3.66 -11.94 31.08
C ALA A 156 2.76 -13.18 31.30
N ALA A 157 2.46 -13.99 30.28
CA ALA A 157 1.64 -15.20 30.43
C ALA A 157 2.46 -16.51 30.50
N GLU A 158 3.78 -16.47 30.24
CA GLU A 158 4.67 -17.64 30.30
C GLU A 158 5.47 -17.77 31.60
N LYS A 159 5.31 -16.85 32.57
CA LYS A 159 5.76 -17.10 33.94
C LYS A 159 4.63 -17.74 34.73
N LYS A 160 4.58 -19.08 34.69
CA LYS A 160 3.97 -19.88 35.74
C LYS A 160 4.70 -19.64 37.07
N LEU A 161 4.30 -18.58 37.74
CA LEU A 161 4.17 -18.47 39.19
C LEU A 161 2.68 -18.16 39.34
N ILE A 162 1.79 -19.11 39.59
CA ILE A 162 1.70 -20.14 40.64
C ILE A 162 1.00 -21.38 40.05
#